data_AF-A0A433SCX6-F1
#
_entry.id   AF-A0A433SCX6-F1
#
_cell.length_a   1.000
_cell.length_b   1.000
_cell.length_c   1.000
_cell.angle_alpha   90.00
_cell.angle_beta   90.00
_cell.angle_gamma   90.00
#
_symmetry.space_group_name_H-M   'P 1'
#
loop_
_entity.id
_entity.type
_entity.pdbx_description
1 polymer ?
#
loop_
_entity_poly.entity_id
_entity_poly.type
_entity_poly.pdbx_seq_one_letter_code
_entity_poly.pdbx_strand_id
1 'polypeptide(L)'
;MTVTTDICKAGPYEGDGVTAVFAVNFRFLDAAHLHVWYEQEQHKTVLVLGRDYTVAGVGQPEGQIHLSQPLAVGQALMIRREVPVTQLADYVQGDAFPAESHEMALDKLTMIAQQLKDGVDRAVKTADGEEQQPVELPALNDRKNKLLGFDGQGLPESVTIGSGLKLAEQMLMVKPGMGIVSNEAGVSVLIGDGLGMFDNAVVVKLGKGLEFDEQARAQVQEELIKSVSSGSASIIELKGLIAHLTQRVEDLETGEGGEVAIYIGDGIRYDAQGRLTVKPGLGIQVDADGVSVILGEGLEAGDQGQVQVSQALRESVSQLSGQMTQVTAGTTFPFNQDVCAEIGGYAKGAVLLGADGVTLWQSMVDANMTDPDSGSANGWIKVVNEGRLAQYLSDRFAIIYPNGGSAANPANVTINQSYTMPNPFPGRNIDLRIQLLFGGDWGTVSAYYLYPSGGVGIVADVVNDVLRIQTGSNGLFGSAAGTLNVFKNGSATTTAPCRIQVWVVD
;
A
#
# COMPACT_ATOMS: atom_id res chain seq x y z
N MET A 1 -49.89 4.28 -9.12
CA MET A 1 -49.64 3.29 -8.04
C MET A 1 -48.52 3.81 -7.17
N THR A 2 -48.44 3.36 -5.92
CA THR A 2 -47.45 3.80 -4.93
C THR A 2 -46.58 2.62 -4.45
N VAL A 3 -45.41 2.91 -3.89
CA VAL A 3 -44.56 1.93 -3.21
C VAL A 3 -45.14 1.62 -1.83
N THR A 4 -45.64 0.41 -1.64
CA THR A 4 -46.38 0.00 -0.42
C THR A 4 -45.69 -1.12 0.37
N THR A 5 -44.54 -1.60 -0.09
CA THR A 5 -43.79 -2.71 0.50
C THR A 5 -42.37 -2.29 0.84
N ASP A 6 -41.79 -2.87 1.89
CA ASP A 6 -40.37 -2.65 2.26
C ASP A 6 -39.39 -3.53 1.47
N ILE A 7 -39.91 -4.41 0.61
CA ILE A 7 -39.11 -5.31 -0.23
C ILE A 7 -38.40 -4.50 -1.32
N CYS A 8 -37.08 -4.64 -1.40
CA CYS A 8 -36.23 -4.02 -2.43
C CYS A 8 -35.24 -4.99 -3.07
N LYS A 9 -35.40 -6.30 -2.78
CA LYS A 9 -34.56 -7.40 -3.23
C LYS A 9 -35.41 -8.61 -3.59
N ALA A 10 -34.93 -9.42 -4.52
CA ALA A 10 -35.50 -10.70 -4.90
C ALA A 10 -34.39 -11.75 -5.02
N GLY A 11 -34.72 -13.00 -4.69
CA GLY A 11 -33.77 -14.11 -4.56
C GLY A 11 -33.35 -14.38 -3.10
N PRO A 12 -32.35 -15.25 -2.87
CA PRO A 12 -31.59 -15.98 -3.89
C PRO A 12 -32.47 -16.94 -4.69
N TYR A 13 -32.29 -16.96 -6.01
CA TYR A 13 -32.86 -17.99 -6.88
C TYR A 13 -31.76 -18.98 -7.23
N GLU A 14 -31.95 -20.25 -6.87
CA GLU A 14 -30.98 -21.30 -7.15
C GLU A 14 -31.08 -21.75 -8.61
N GLY A 15 -29.94 -21.89 -9.27
CA GLY A 15 -29.86 -22.34 -10.65
C GLY A 15 -30.10 -23.84 -10.80
N ASP A 16 -30.91 -24.19 -11.79
CA ASP A 16 -31.25 -25.57 -12.18
C ASP A 16 -30.72 -25.92 -13.59
N GLY A 17 -30.08 -24.97 -14.27
CA GLY A 17 -29.60 -25.08 -15.64
C GLY A 17 -30.69 -24.94 -16.71
N VAL A 18 -31.93 -24.63 -16.35
CA VAL A 18 -33.09 -24.59 -17.26
C VAL A 18 -33.91 -23.31 -17.13
N THR A 19 -34.12 -22.82 -15.92
CA THR A 19 -34.90 -21.63 -15.62
C THR A 19 -34.14 -20.37 -16.03
N ALA A 20 -34.77 -19.55 -16.87
CA ALA A 20 -34.23 -18.27 -17.35
C ALA A 20 -35.10 -17.07 -16.98
N VAL A 21 -36.26 -17.28 -16.34
CA VAL A 21 -37.20 -16.21 -15.98
C VAL A 21 -37.39 -16.18 -14.47
N PHE A 22 -37.14 -15.02 -13.87
CA PHE A 22 -37.17 -14.81 -12.43
C PHE A 22 -38.08 -13.65 -12.06
N ALA A 23 -38.90 -13.82 -11.04
CA ALA A 23 -39.81 -12.79 -10.58
C ALA A 23 -39.08 -11.65 -9.86
N VAL A 24 -39.57 -10.44 -10.03
CA VAL A 24 -39.19 -9.25 -9.27
C VAL A 24 -40.44 -8.82 -8.49
N ASN A 25 -40.53 -9.21 -7.23
CA ASN A 25 -41.70 -8.99 -6.36
C ASN A 25 -41.73 -7.61 -5.70
N PHE A 26 -41.13 -6.60 -6.36
CA PHE A 26 -41.14 -5.22 -5.93
C PHE A 26 -41.17 -4.29 -7.14
N ARG A 27 -41.74 -3.09 -6.95
CA ARG A 27 -41.83 -2.08 -8.00
C ARG A 27 -40.49 -1.40 -8.28
N PHE A 28 -40.23 -1.15 -9.56
CA PHE A 28 -39.09 -0.38 -10.07
C PHE A 28 -39.53 0.56 -11.20
N LEU A 29 -38.93 1.76 -11.26
CA LEU A 29 -39.35 2.82 -12.18
C LEU A 29 -38.66 2.78 -13.55
N ASP A 30 -37.52 2.09 -13.65
CA ASP A 30 -36.71 1.96 -14.86
C ASP A 30 -36.01 0.59 -14.81
N ALA A 31 -35.80 -0.05 -15.96
CA ALA A 31 -35.06 -1.30 -16.05
C ALA A 31 -33.61 -1.14 -15.54
N ALA A 32 -33.00 0.04 -15.74
CA ALA A 32 -31.67 0.37 -15.25
C ALA A 32 -31.60 0.50 -13.72
N HIS A 33 -32.74 0.59 -13.02
CA HIS A 33 -32.77 0.58 -11.56
C HIS A 33 -32.64 -0.82 -10.96
N LEU A 34 -32.46 -1.87 -11.77
CA LEU A 34 -32.20 -3.22 -11.27
C LEU A 34 -30.72 -3.54 -11.38
N HIS A 35 -30.11 -3.83 -10.24
CA HIS A 35 -28.76 -4.38 -10.15
C HIS A 35 -28.86 -5.89 -9.94
N VAL A 36 -28.32 -6.65 -10.89
CA VAL A 36 -28.48 -8.10 -10.97
C VAL A 36 -27.11 -8.77 -10.98
N TRP A 37 -26.94 -9.80 -10.17
CA TRP A 37 -25.72 -10.59 -10.13
C TRP A 37 -26.02 -12.03 -9.76
N TYR A 38 -25.11 -12.95 -10.07
CA TYR A 38 -25.12 -14.27 -9.46
C TYR A 38 -23.88 -14.49 -8.59
N GLU A 39 -24.01 -15.39 -7.63
CA GLU A 39 -22.92 -15.85 -6.76
C GLU A 39 -22.61 -17.32 -7.05
N GLN A 40 -21.32 -17.65 -7.13
CA GLN A 40 -20.81 -19.02 -7.35
C GLN A 40 -19.46 -19.19 -6.66
N GLU A 41 -19.30 -20.23 -5.83
CA GLU A 41 -18.02 -20.58 -5.17
C GLU A 41 -17.27 -19.35 -4.61
N GLN A 42 -18.00 -18.49 -3.87
CA GLN A 42 -17.54 -17.24 -3.24
C GLN A 42 -17.23 -16.06 -4.18
N HIS A 43 -17.53 -16.18 -5.47
CA HIS A 43 -17.38 -15.11 -6.46
C HIS A 43 -18.72 -14.48 -6.82
N LYS A 44 -18.75 -13.16 -6.91
CA LYS A 44 -19.91 -12.37 -7.36
C LYS A 44 -19.69 -11.89 -8.79
N THR A 45 -20.62 -12.20 -9.69
CA THR A 45 -20.58 -11.76 -11.09
C THR A 45 -21.77 -10.87 -11.41
N VAL A 46 -21.52 -9.60 -11.73
CA VAL A 46 -22.55 -8.62 -12.10
C VAL A 46 -22.99 -8.86 -13.55
N LEU A 47 -24.30 -8.91 -13.77
CA LEU A 47 -24.92 -9.08 -15.08
C LEU A 47 -25.24 -7.71 -15.71
N VAL A 48 -25.10 -7.61 -17.03
CA VAL A 48 -25.30 -6.39 -17.80
C VAL A 48 -26.67 -6.40 -18.48
N LEU A 49 -27.48 -5.37 -18.22
CA LEU A 49 -28.79 -5.16 -18.85
C LEU A 49 -28.64 -5.06 -20.39
N GLY A 50 -29.50 -5.77 -21.13
CA GLY A 50 -29.52 -5.81 -22.59
C GLY A 50 -28.53 -6.80 -23.22
N ARG A 51 -27.50 -7.25 -22.48
CA ARG A 51 -26.58 -8.32 -22.91
C ARG A 51 -26.91 -9.64 -22.22
N ASP A 52 -26.89 -9.63 -20.89
CA ASP A 52 -27.00 -10.83 -20.07
C ASP A 52 -28.43 -11.09 -19.61
N TYR A 53 -29.25 -10.03 -19.56
CA TYR A 53 -30.67 -10.13 -19.21
C TYR A 53 -31.51 -8.99 -19.78
N THR A 54 -32.83 -9.20 -19.83
CA THR A 54 -33.84 -8.19 -20.15
C THR A 54 -34.88 -8.11 -19.02
N VAL A 55 -35.64 -7.02 -18.98
CA VAL A 55 -36.59 -6.72 -17.89
C VAL A 55 -37.98 -6.48 -18.44
N ALA A 56 -39.00 -7.04 -17.78
CA ALA A 56 -40.41 -6.79 -18.02
C ALA A 56 -41.08 -6.26 -16.75
N GLY A 57 -42.17 -5.49 -16.90
CA GLY A 57 -42.94 -4.96 -15.76
C GLY A 57 -42.43 -3.63 -15.17
N VAL A 58 -41.71 -2.82 -15.96
CA VAL A 58 -41.31 -1.46 -15.55
C VAL A 58 -42.55 -0.66 -15.12
N GLY A 59 -42.49 -0.05 -13.94
CA GLY A 59 -43.57 0.76 -13.37
C GLY A 59 -44.72 -0.03 -12.74
N GLN A 60 -44.74 -1.36 -12.87
CA GLN A 60 -45.76 -2.24 -12.27
C GLN A 60 -45.40 -2.65 -10.84
N PRO A 61 -46.33 -3.18 -10.02
CA PRO A 61 -46.03 -3.63 -8.65
C PRO A 61 -44.99 -4.75 -8.61
N GLU A 62 -45.00 -5.57 -9.66
CA GLU A 62 -44.11 -6.70 -9.86
C GLU A 62 -43.61 -6.70 -11.31
N GLY A 63 -42.44 -7.29 -11.52
CA GLY A 63 -41.86 -7.48 -12.84
C GLY A 63 -41.14 -8.81 -12.96
N GLN A 64 -40.37 -8.95 -14.03
CA GLN A 64 -39.62 -10.15 -14.34
C GLN A 64 -38.27 -9.81 -14.94
N ILE A 65 -37.27 -10.62 -14.64
CA ILE A 65 -35.99 -10.66 -15.34
C ILE A 65 -35.94 -11.91 -16.22
N HIS A 66 -35.55 -11.73 -17.47
CA HIS A 66 -35.29 -12.80 -18.41
C HIS A 66 -33.80 -12.85 -18.72
N LEU A 67 -33.10 -13.87 -18.24
CA LEU A 67 -31.70 -14.09 -18.55
C LEU A 67 -31.53 -14.56 -20.00
N SER A 68 -30.46 -14.12 -20.65
CA SER A 68 -30.08 -14.55 -22.00
C SER A 68 -29.62 -16.02 -22.06
N GLN A 69 -29.25 -16.60 -20.91
CA GLN A 69 -28.91 -18.00 -20.71
C GLN A 69 -29.56 -18.49 -19.39
N PRO A 70 -30.06 -19.73 -19.32
CA PRO A 70 -30.54 -20.30 -18.06
C PRO A 70 -29.51 -20.20 -16.93
N LEU A 71 -29.99 -19.98 -15.70
CA LEU A 71 -29.12 -19.91 -14.53
C LEU A 71 -28.52 -21.29 -14.24
N ALA A 72 -27.19 -21.41 -14.25
CA ALA A 72 -26.52 -22.70 -14.18
C ALA A 72 -26.59 -23.32 -12.77
N VAL A 73 -26.51 -24.64 -12.68
CA VAL A 73 -26.45 -25.35 -11.38
C VAL A 73 -25.24 -24.86 -10.57
N GLY A 74 -25.49 -24.53 -9.30
CA GLY A 74 -24.48 -23.97 -8.38
C GLY A 74 -24.33 -22.45 -8.44
N GLN A 75 -25.15 -21.75 -9.24
CA GLN A 75 -25.27 -20.29 -9.22
C GLN A 75 -26.52 -19.86 -8.45
N ALA A 76 -26.38 -18.82 -7.62
CA ALA A 76 -27.51 -18.17 -6.94
C ALA A 76 -27.72 -16.76 -7.47
N LEU A 77 -28.86 -16.48 -8.13
CA LEU A 77 -29.18 -15.17 -8.69
C LEU A 77 -29.78 -14.25 -7.62
N MET A 78 -29.25 -13.03 -7.57
CA MET A 78 -29.68 -11.96 -6.68
C MET A 78 -30.05 -10.72 -7.49
N ILE A 79 -31.18 -10.11 -7.12
CA ILE A 79 -31.71 -8.92 -7.76
C ILE A 79 -31.94 -7.87 -6.69
N ARG A 80 -31.42 -6.65 -6.88
CA ARG A 80 -31.63 -5.52 -5.97
C ARG A 80 -32.05 -4.28 -6.73
N ARG A 81 -32.93 -3.48 -6.13
CA ARG A 81 -33.22 -2.13 -6.63
C ARG A 81 -32.09 -1.15 -6.29
N GLU A 82 -31.65 -0.39 -7.28
CA GLU A 82 -30.63 0.64 -7.16
C GLU A 82 -31.02 1.88 -7.99
N VAL A 83 -31.78 2.76 -7.36
CA VAL A 83 -32.24 4.03 -7.92
C VAL A 83 -31.19 5.12 -7.71
N PRO A 84 -30.90 5.96 -8.71
CA PRO A 84 -30.04 7.15 -8.55
C PRO A 84 -30.58 8.13 -7.52
N VAL A 85 -29.71 8.60 -6.62
CA VAL A 85 -30.01 9.58 -5.57
C VAL A 85 -30.06 11.01 -6.16
N THR A 86 -31.08 11.25 -6.97
CA THR A 86 -31.31 12.54 -7.65
C THR A 86 -32.78 12.93 -7.58
N GLN A 87 -33.05 14.24 -7.57
CA GLN A 87 -34.40 14.77 -7.76
C GLN A 87 -34.53 15.24 -9.22
N LEU A 88 -35.54 14.73 -9.93
CA LEU A 88 -35.80 15.09 -11.34
C LEU A 88 -37.06 15.94 -11.52
N ALA A 89 -37.91 16.04 -10.49
CA ALA A 89 -39.13 16.82 -10.53
C ALA A 89 -38.85 18.29 -10.20
N ASP A 90 -39.28 19.18 -11.10
CA ASP A 90 -39.25 20.64 -10.95
C ASP A 90 -40.67 21.18 -11.19
N TYR A 91 -41.21 21.95 -10.24
CA TYR A 91 -42.58 22.45 -10.29
C TYR A 91 -42.61 23.94 -10.59
N VAL A 92 -43.36 24.32 -11.62
CA VAL A 92 -43.58 25.71 -12.01
C VAL A 92 -44.79 26.27 -11.28
N GLN A 93 -44.67 27.48 -10.73
CA GLN A 93 -45.76 28.15 -10.03
C GLN A 93 -46.90 28.51 -11.01
N GLY A 94 -48.13 28.14 -10.64
CA GLY A 94 -49.34 28.49 -11.40
C GLY A 94 -49.77 27.44 -12.44
N ASP A 95 -48.96 26.40 -12.66
CA ASP A 95 -49.33 25.27 -13.51
C ASP A 95 -50.31 24.31 -12.80
N ALA A 96 -51.03 23.53 -13.61
CA ALA A 96 -51.87 22.46 -13.09
C ALA A 96 -51.03 21.41 -12.38
N PHE A 97 -51.47 20.95 -11.21
CA PHE A 97 -50.73 19.99 -10.40
C PHE A 97 -50.60 18.63 -11.11
N PRO A 98 -49.37 18.18 -11.47
CA PRO A 98 -49.17 16.92 -12.16
C PRO A 98 -49.13 15.77 -11.16
N ALA A 99 -50.31 15.36 -10.68
CA ALA A 99 -50.44 14.38 -9.59
C ALA A 99 -49.65 13.07 -9.84
N GLU A 100 -49.66 12.54 -11.06
CA GLU A 100 -48.93 11.30 -11.38
C GLU A 100 -47.39 11.49 -11.30
N SER A 101 -46.86 12.58 -11.86
CA SER A 101 -45.43 12.90 -11.76
C SER A 101 -45.01 13.18 -10.32
N HIS A 102 -45.91 13.78 -9.53
CA HIS A 102 -45.68 14.02 -8.11
C HIS A 102 -45.59 12.73 -7.31
N GLU A 103 -46.55 11.82 -7.49
CA GLU A 103 -46.54 10.51 -6.86
C GLU A 103 -45.32 9.69 -7.28
N MET A 104 -44.92 9.72 -8.56
CA MET A 104 -43.70 9.04 -9.01
C MET A 104 -42.42 9.59 -8.36
N ALA A 105 -42.36 10.90 -8.11
CA ALA A 105 -41.24 11.51 -7.39
C ALA A 105 -41.19 11.07 -5.91
N LEU A 106 -42.35 10.98 -5.24
CA LEU A 106 -42.44 10.46 -3.87
C LEU A 106 -42.10 8.98 -3.81
N ASP A 107 -42.57 8.17 -4.76
CA ASP A 107 -42.19 6.76 -4.90
C ASP A 107 -40.68 6.61 -5.03
N LYS A 108 -40.04 7.41 -5.89
CA LYS A 108 -38.58 7.40 -6.06
C LYS A 108 -37.85 7.71 -4.73
N LEU A 109 -38.33 8.69 -3.97
CA LEU A 109 -37.77 9.02 -2.67
C LEU A 109 -37.93 7.88 -1.66
N THR A 110 -39.09 7.23 -1.62
CA THR A 110 -39.33 6.04 -0.80
C THR A 110 -38.38 4.89 -1.19
N MET A 111 -38.15 4.67 -2.49
CA MET A 111 -37.20 3.67 -2.98
C MET A 111 -35.76 3.96 -2.54
N ILE A 112 -35.33 5.22 -2.59
CA ILE A 112 -34.02 5.67 -2.09
C ILE A 112 -33.92 5.42 -0.58
N ALA A 113 -34.96 5.76 0.19
CA ALA A 113 -34.98 5.54 1.63
C ALA A 113 -34.85 4.04 1.98
N GLN A 114 -35.55 3.16 1.27
CA GLN A 114 -35.45 1.70 1.44
C GLN A 114 -34.03 1.19 1.13
N GLN A 115 -33.39 1.71 0.07
CA GLN A 115 -32.00 1.37 -0.28
C GLN A 115 -31.01 1.84 0.79
N LEU A 116 -31.17 3.05 1.31
CA LEU A 116 -30.32 3.58 2.38
C LEU A 116 -30.50 2.78 3.66
N LYS A 117 -31.75 2.44 4.01
CA LYS A 117 -32.05 1.58 5.17
C LYS A 117 -31.32 0.24 5.07
N ASP A 118 -31.38 -0.44 3.92
CA ASP A 118 -30.64 -1.70 3.70
C ASP A 118 -29.11 -1.53 3.79
N GLY A 119 -28.58 -0.37 3.40
CA GLY A 119 -27.18 -0.02 3.57
C GLY A 119 -26.80 0.11 5.06
N VAL A 120 -27.59 0.87 5.81
CA VAL A 120 -27.38 1.13 7.24
C VAL A 120 -27.60 -0.13 8.09
N ASP A 121 -28.56 -0.99 7.74
CA ASP A 121 -28.83 -2.24 8.46
C ASP A 121 -27.65 -3.22 8.41
N ARG A 122 -26.79 -3.11 7.39
CA ARG A 122 -25.57 -3.93 7.22
C ARG A 122 -24.28 -3.24 7.67
N ALA A 123 -24.37 -2.01 8.17
CA ALA A 123 -23.22 -1.27 8.66
C ALA A 123 -22.86 -1.68 10.10
N VAL A 124 -21.60 -1.45 10.48
CA VAL A 124 -21.19 -1.43 11.89
C VAL A 124 -21.78 -0.17 12.53
N LYS A 125 -22.49 -0.32 13.65
CA LYS A 125 -23.22 0.77 14.32
C LYS A 125 -22.70 0.96 15.74
N THR A 126 -22.61 2.22 16.14
CA THR A 126 -22.41 2.63 17.54
C THR A 126 -23.70 2.52 18.34
N ALA A 127 -23.59 2.63 19.66
CA ALA A 127 -24.76 2.72 20.52
C ALA A 127 -25.53 4.03 20.28
N ASP A 128 -26.84 3.99 20.49
CA ASP A 128 -27.69 5.19 20.39
C ASP A 128 -27.30 6.19 21.49
N GLY A 129 -27.07 7.46 21.12
CA GLY A 129 -26.63 8.52 22.03
C GLY A 129 -25.12 8.77 22.11
N GLU A 130 -24.27 8.03 21.38
CA GLU A 130 -22.84 8.35 21.27
C GLU A 130 -22.61 9.57 20.34
N GLU A 131 -21.91 10.58 20.83
CA GLU A 131 -21.79 11.90 20.19
C GLU A 131 -20.69 11.92 19.10
N GLN A 132 -21.12 11.92 17.83
CA GLN A 132 -20.47 12.49 16.63
C GLN A 132 -18.96 12.31 16.41
N GLN A 133 -18.36 11.16 16.71
CA GLN A 133 -17.13 10.77 16.02
C GLN A 133 -17.48 9.84 14.86
N PRO A 134 -17.11 10.17 13.60
CA PRO A 134 -17.27 9.25 12.49
C PRO A 134 -16.55 7.95 12.82
N VAL A 135 -17.31 6.86 12.91
CA VAL A 135 -16.71 5.54 13.08
C VAL A 135 -16.12 5.12 11.75
N GLU A 136 -14.83 5.41 11.60
CA GLU A 136 -14.05 4.98 10.45
C GLU A 136 -13.33 3.68 10.77
N LEU A 137 -13.53 2.66 9.93
CA LEU A 137 -12.69 1.47 9.99
C LEU A 137 -11.26 1.85 9.54
N PRO A 138 -10.22 1.22 10.12
CA PRO A 138 -8.86 1.40 9.65
C PRO A 138 -8.74 1.15 8.14
N ALA A 139 -7.81 1.85 7.48
CA ALA A 139 -7.63 1.75 6.04
C ALA A 139 -7.43 0.28 5.61
N LEU A 140 -7.88 -0.05 4.39
CA LEU A 140 -7.89 -1.43 3.89
C LEU A 140 -6.52 -2.13 4.06
N ASN A 141 -5.43 -1.43 3.77
CA ASN A 141 -4.09 -2.00 3.87
C ASN A 141 -3.66 -2.25 5.33
N ASP A 142 -4.16 -1.46 6.27
CA ASP A 142 -3.82 -1.59 7.68
C ASP A 142 -4.62 -2.70 8.36
N ARG A 143 -5.88 -2.93 7.94
CA ARG A 143 -6.75 -3.97 8.51
C ARG A 143 -6.68 -5.34 7.84
N LYS A 144 -5.99 -5.48 6.70
CA LYS A 144 -5.81 -6.79 6.03
C LYS A 144 -5.14 -7.79 6.99
N ASN A 145 -5.72 -8.98 7.11
CA ASN A 145 -5.24 -10.08 7.98
C ASN A 145 -5.11 -9.72 9.48
N LYS A 146 -5.82 -8.68 9.95
CA LYS A 146 -5.86 -8.28 11.35
C LYS A 146 -7.25 -8.46 11.95
N LEU A 147 -7.33 -8.50 13.27
CA LEU A 147 -8.60 -8.53 13.98
C LEU A 147 -9.18 -7.11 14.07
N LEU A 148 -10.50 -7.01 14.11
CA LEU A 148 -11.19 -5.77 14.49
C LEU A 148 -11.23 -5.69 16.01
N GLY A 149 -10.65 -4.63 16.57
CA GLY A 149 -10.67 -4.32 18.00
C GLY A 149 -11.14 -2.89 18.26
N PHE A 150 -11.01 -2.44 19.51
CA PHE A 150 -11.29 -1.07 19.91
C PHE A 150 -10.10 -0.49 20.65
N ASP A 151 -9.74 0.75 20.33
CA ASP A 151 -8.64 1.46 20.99
C ASP A 151 -9.03 1.96 22.40
N GLY A 152 -8.12 2.69 23.05
CA GLY A 152 -8.37 3.29 24.37
C GLY A 152 -9.50 4.33 24.42
N GLN A 153 -10.01 4.77 23.26
CA GLN A 153 -11.13 5.70 23.12
C GLN A 153 -12.41 5.01 22.66
N GLY A 154 -12.39 3.68 22.46
CA GLY A 154 -13.53 2.91 21.98
C GLY A 154 -13.76 2.98 20.47
N LEU A 155 -12.82 3.50 19.69
CA LEU A 155 -12.91 3.56 18.23
C LEU A 155 -12.35 2.29 17.60
N PRO A 156 -12.87 1.84 16.43
CA PRO A 156 -12.38 0.64 15.78
C PRO A 156 -10.90 0.71 15.40
N GLU A 157 -10.12 -0.27 15.82
CA GLU A 157 -8.71 -0.41 15.46
C GLU A 157 -8.40 -1.77 14.83
N SER A 158 -7.27 -1.84 14.11
CA SER A 158 -6.78 -3.09 13.54
C SER A 158 -5.76 -3.72 14.49
N VAL A 159 -6.12 -4.84 15.09
CA VAL A 159 -5.27 -5.52 16.08
C VAL A 159 -4.40 -6.57 15.39
N THR A 160 -3.09 -6.43 15.54
CA THR A 160 -2.11 -7.41 15.05
C THR A 160 -2.09 -8.62 15.98
N ILE A 161 -2.31 -9.82 15.43
CA ILE A 161 -2.09 -11.06 16.18
C ILE A 161 -0.58 -11.31 16.31
N GLY A 162 -0.11 -11.53 17.54
CA GLY A 162 1.30 -11.84 17.81
C GLY A 162 1.75 -13.10 17.07
N SER A 163 3.06 -13.26 16.85
CA SER A 163 3.65 -14.37 16.09
C SER A 163 3.37 -15.76 16.68
N GLY A 164 2.98 -15.84 17.96
CA GLY A 164 2.52 -17.06 18.63
C GLY A 164 1.05 -17.43 18.38
N LEU A 165 0.30 -16.63 17.63
CA LEU A 165 -1.13 -16.85 17.35
C LEU A 165 -1.40 -16.93 15.84
N LYS A 166 -2.43 -17.67 15.46
CA LYS A 166 -2.94 -17.79 14.08
C LYS A 166 -4.47 -17.77 14.07
N LEU A 167 -5.03 -17.31 12.96
CA LEU A 167 -6.45 -17.48 12.64
C LEU A 167 -6.60 -18.77 11.84
N ALA A 168 -7.32 -19.75 12.38
CA ALA A 168 -7.64 -21.00 11.69
C ALA A 168 -9.03 -21.46 12.13
N GLU A 169 -9.80 -22.04 11.22
CA GLU A 169 -11.14 -22.58 11.53
C GLU A 169 -12.06 -21.58 12.25
N GLN A 170 -11.96 -20.29 11.88
CA GLN A 170 -12.73 -19.18 12.49
C GLN A 170 -12.43 -18.93 13.98
N MET A 171 -11.35 -19.50 14.52
CA MET A 171 -10.89 -19.26 15.89
C MET A 171 -9.47 -18.68 15.93
N LEU A 172 -9.19 -17.94 17.01
CA LEU A 172 -7.83 -17.53 17.36
C LEU A 172 -7.16 -18.72 18.06
N MET A 173 -6.12 -19.26 17.45
CA MET A 173 -5.39 -20.44 17.94
C MET A 173 -3.93 -20.09 18.22
N VAL A 174 -3.26 -20.89 19.04
CA VAL A 174 -1.80 -20.84 19.13
C VAL A 174 -1.21 -21.34 17.82
N LYS A 175 -0.19 -20.65 17.32
CA LYS A 175 0.65 -21.12 16.23
C LYS A 175 1.71 -22.04 16.84
N PRO A 176 1.56 -23.37 16.78
CA PRO A 176 2.49 -24.26 17.44
C PRO A 176 3.85 -24.15 16.73
N GLY A 177 4.88 -23.82 17.50
CA GLY A 177 6.27 -23.90 17.06
C GLY A 177 6.79 -25.33 17.11
N MET A 178 8.08 -25.53 16.78
CA MET A 178 8.74 -26.80 17.05
C MET A 178 8.65 -27.13 18.54
N GLY A 179 8.18 -28.33 18.88
CA GLY A 179 8.04 -28.76 20.26
C GLY A 179 6.78 -28.28 20.99
N ILE A 180 5.80 -27.68 20.31
CA ILE A 180 4.49 -27.35 20.89
C ILE A 180 3.40 -28.01 20.06
N VAL A 181 2.45 -28.69 20.69
CA VAL A 181 1.24 -29.22 20.06
C VAL A 181 0.03 -28.54 20.66
N SER A 182 -0.82 -28.02 19.78
CA SER A 182 -2.09 -27.40 20.16
C SER A 182 -3.23 -28.23 19.55
N ASN A 183 -4.12 -28.73 20.39
CA ASN A 183 -5.32 -29.48 19.99
C ASN A 183 -6.50 -29.10 20.92
N GLU A 184 -7.64 -29.77 20.77
CA GLU A 184 -8.84 -29.53 21.59
C GLU A 184 -8.60 -29.73 23.10
N ALA A 185 -7.61 -30.53 23.49
CA ALA A 185 -7.23 -30.75 24.89
C ALA A 185 -6.29 -29.67 25.46
N GLY A 186 -5.84 -28.72 24.64
CA GLY A 186 -5.03 -27.57 25.05
C GLY A 186 -3.67 -27.47 24.35
N VAL A 187 -2.74 -26.77 25.00
CA VAL A 187 -1.36 -26.55 24.52
C VAL A 187 -0.42 -27.44 25.34
N SER A 188 0.33 -28.29 24.66
CA SER A 188 1.29 -29.22 25.25
C SER A 188 2.67 -29.05 24.63
N VAL A 189 3.72 -29.34 25.39
CA VAL A 189 5.10 -29.34 24.90
C VAL A 189 5.45 -30.76 24.46
N LEU A 190 5.99 -30.92 23.26
CA LEU A 190 6.55 -32.16 22.75
C LEU A 190 7.94 -32.34 23.35
N ILE A 191 7.98 -32.97 24.51
CA ILE A 191 9.20 -33.32 25.24
C ILE A 191 9.56 -34.73 24.79
N GLY A 192 10.70 -34.89 24.10
CA GLY A 192 11.10 -36.15 23.46
C GLY A 192 11.19 -37.34 24.42
N ASP A 193 11.46 -38.54 23.88
CA ASP A 193 11.30 -39.80 24.62
C ASP A 193 12.13 -39.92 25.91
N GLY A 194 13.22 -39.17 26.05
CA GLY A 194 14.08 -39.12 27.25
C GLY A 194 13.74 -38.02 28.27
N LEU A 195 12.71 -37.20 28.03
CA LEU A 195 12.33 -36.08 28.90
C LEU A 195 10.88 -36.23 29.39
N GLY A 196 10.60 -35.74 30.59
CA GLY A 196 9.30 -35.78 31.26
C GLY A 196 9.01 -34.49 32.03
N MET A 197 7.87 -34.45 32.72
CA MET A 197 7.48 -33.34 33.59
C MET A 197 7.46 -33.81 35.04
N PHE A 198 8.10 -33.04 35.92
CA PHE A 198 8.01 -33.21 37.37
C PHE A 198 7.90 -31.82 38.00
N ASP A 199 6.88 -31.60 38.82
CA ASP A 199 6.61 -30.33 39.52
C ASP A 199 6.79 -29.07 38.64
N ASN A 200 6.12 -29.06 37.47
CA ASN A 200 6.19 -28.00 36.46
C ASN A 200 7.57 -27.74 35.82
N ALA A 201 8.56 -28.62 36.01
CA ALA A 201 9.86 -28.56 35.34
C ALA A 201 10.05 -29.69 34.31
N VAL A 202 10.76 -29.38 33.22
CA VAL A 202 11.28 -30.40 32.28
C VAL A 202 12.40 -31.15 32.98
N VAL A 203 12.25 -32.46 33.12
CA VAL A 203 13.26 -33.34 33.73
C VAL A 203 13.65 -34.47 32.78
N VAL A 204 14.81 -35.06 33.00
CA VAL A 204 15.16 -36.32 32.33
C VAL A 204 14.29 -37.44 32.89
N LYS A 205 13.67 -38.24 32.02
CA LYS A 205 12.98 -39.45 32.46
C LYS A 205 14.00 -40.39 33.08
N LEU A 206 13.86 -40.62 34.37
CA LEU A 206 14.72 -41.53 35.09
C LEU A 206 14.42 -42.98 34.71
N GLY A 207 15.48 -43.77 34.54
CA GLY A 207 15.36 -45.21 34.29
C GLY A 207 14.70 -45.93 35.47
N LYS A 208 14.22 -47.17 35.24
CA LYS A 208 13.60 -47.99 36.27
C LYS A 208 14.56 -48.18 37.46
N GLY A 209 14.09 -47.86 38.68
CA GLY A 209 14.90 -47.96 39.91
C GLY A 209 15.50 -46.64 40.38
N LEU A 210 15.31 -45.56 39.63
CA LEU A 210 15.65 -44.19 40.02
C LEU A 210 14.37 -43.36 40.22
N GLU A 211 14.43 -42.36 41.09
CA GLU A 211 13.35 -41.40 41.36
C GLU A 211 13.93 -40.01 41.68
N PHE A 212 13.10 -38.98 41.67
CA PHE A 212 13.50 -37.65 42.15
C PHE A 212 13.15 -37.51 43.64
N ASP A 213 14.07 -36.97 44.43
CA ASP A 213 13.79 -36.55 45.81
C ASP A 213 12.96 -35.26 45.86
N GLU A 214 12.57 -34.82 47.06
CA GLU A 214 11.83 -33.57 47.28
C GLU A 214 12.61 -32.32 46.84
N GLN A 215 13.91 -32.44 46.57
CA GLN A 215 14.78 -31.38 46.07
C GLN A 215 15.12 -31.54 44.58
N ALA A 216 14.37 -32.38 43.85
CA ALA A 216 14.51 -32.67 42.41
C ALA A 216 15.87 -33.27 42.01
N ARG A 217 16.53 -34.01 42.91
CA ARG A 217 17.78 -34.74 42.61
C ARG A 217 17.46 -36.19 42.29
N ALA A 218 18.15 -36.75 41.30
CA ALA A 218 18.02 -38.17 40.97
C ALA A 218 18.63 -39.01 42.10
N GLN A 219 17.84 -39.91 42.66
CA GLN A 219 18.23 -40.88 43.67
C GLN A 219 17.77 -42.29 43.29
N VAL A 220 18.31 -43.30 43.96
CA VAL A 220 17.83 -44.68 43.83
C VAL A 220 16.53 -44.81 44.62
N GLN A 221 15.55 -45.51 44.06
CA GLN A 221 14.28 -45.77 44.72
C GLN A 221 14.51 -46.42 46.09
N GLU A 222 13.84 -45.87 47.09
CA GLU A 222 14.05 -46.29 48.49
C GLU A 222 13.76 -47.78 48.71
N GLU A 223 12.82 -48.37 47.95
CA GLU A 223 12.55 -49.82 47.96
C GLU A 223 13.75 -50.66 47.48
N LEU A 224 14.49 -50.17 46.47
CA LEU A 224 15.70 -50.82 45.98
C LEU A 224 16.80 -50.75 47.03
N ILE A 225 16.97 -49.60 47.68
CA ILE A 225 17.94 -49.41 48.78
C ILE A 225 17.60 -50.32 49.96
N LYS A 226 16.32 -50.45 50.32
CA LYS A 226 15.83 -51.35 51.38
C LYS A 226 16.08 -52.82 51.06
N SER A 227 15.99 -53.22 49.79
CA SER A 227 16.30 -54.59 49.35
C SER A 227 17.79 -54.95 49.46
N VAL A 228 18.68 -53.96 49.33
CA VAL A 228 20.14 -54.16 49.43
C VAL A 228 20.64 -54.05 50.87
N SER A 229 20.03 -53.19 51.68
CA SER A 229 20.44 -52.91 53.07
C SER A 229 19.86 -53.88 54.11
N SER A 230 18.76 -54.57 53.80
CA SER A 230 18.32 -55.71 54.59
C SER A 230 19.06 -56.97 54.15
N GLY A 231 20.13 -57.35 54.85
CA GLY A 231 20.83 -58.63 54.66
C GLY A 231 19.96 -59.86 55.04
N SER A 232 18.69 -59.90 54.63
CA SER A 232 17.66 -60.87 55.04
C SER A 232 16.92 -61.53 53.87
N ALA A 233 17.32 -61.32 52.61
CA ALA A 233 16.74 -62.07 51.50
C ALA A 233 17.26 -63.52 51.51
N SER A 234 16.41 -64.47 51.88
CA SER A 234 16.72 -65.89 51.73
C SER A 234 16.70 -66.28 50.25
N ILE A 235 17.52 -67.25 49.85
CA ILE A 235 17.77 -67.69 48.45
C ILE A 235 16.48 -67.98 47.63
N ILE A 236 15.34 -68.22 48.30
CA ILE A 236 14.04 -68.48 47.67
C ILE A 236 13.35 -67.19 47.19
N GLU A 237 13.50 -66.07 47.91
CA GLU A 237 12.95 -64.77 47.51
C GLU A 237 13.68 -64.20 46.29
N LEU A 238 14.98 -64.47 46.17
CA LEU A 238 15.77 -64.14 44.99
C LEU A 238 15.26 -64.86 43.72
N LYS A 239 14.75 -66.09 43.80
CA LYS A 239 14.19 -66.79 42.61
C LYS A 239 12.84 -66.21 42.18
N GLY A 240 12.00 -65.78 43.12
CA GLY A 240 10.76 -65.05 42.82
C GLY A 240 11.01 -63.65 42.26
N LEU A 241 12.02 -62.96 42.80
CA LEU A 241 12.47 -61.65 42.32
C LEU A 241 13.16 -61.76 40.96
N ILE A 242 13.94 -62.82 40.71
CA ILE A 242 14.52 -63.14 39.38
C ILE A 242 13.42 -63.41 38.37
N ALA A 243 12.32 -64.08 38.72
CA ALA A 243 11.20 -64.28 37.79
C ALA A 243 10.47 -62.97 37.43
N HIS A 244 10.34 -62.03 38.38
CA HIS A 244 9.81 -60.68 38.11
C HIS A 244 10.83 -59.74 37.43
N LEU A 245 12.13 -59.95 37.66
CA LEU A 245 13.22 -59.26 36.97
C LEU A 245 13.40 -59.78 35.55
N THR A 246 13.16 -61.07 35.27
CA THR A 246 13.26 -61.62 33.91
C THR A 246 12.26 -60.96 32.94
N GLN A 247 11.13 -60.44 33.45
CA GLN A 247 10.17 -59.65 32.66
C GLN A 247 10.53 -58.15 32.56
N ARG A 248 11.50 -57.68 33.34
CA ARG A 248 11.98 -56.28 33.41
C ARG A 248 13.41 -56.09 32.90
N VAL A 249 14.12 -57.17 32.52
CA VAL A 249 15.54 -57.21 32.19
C VAL A 249 15.72 -57.70 30.75
N GLU A 250 15.35 -56.88 29.77
CA GLU A 250 15.92 -57.01 28.42
C GLU A 250 17.24 -56.22 28.30
N ASP A 251 17.55 -55.32 29.24
CA ASP A 251 18.63 -54.32 29.06
C ASP A 251 19.80 -54.39 30.08
N LEU A 252 19.90 -55.37 30.99
CA LEU A 252 21.14 -55.52 31.79
C LEU A 252 22.15 -56.41 31.06
N GLU A 253 23.24 -55.82 30.55
CA GLU A 253 24.44 -56.57 30.16
C GLU A 253 25.22 -57.01 31.41
N THR A 254 25.59 -58.28 31.47
CA THR A 254 26.50 -58.81 32.50
C THR A 254 27.93 -58.63 32.01
N GLY A 255 28.71 -57.79 32.69
CA GLY A 255 30.15 -57.71 32.48
C GLY A 255 30.86 -58.95 33.05
N GLU A 256 32.01 -59.31 32.47
CA GLU A 256 32.77 -60.55 32.72
C GLU A 256 33.23 -60.81 34.19
N GLY A 257 32.86 -59.97 35.16
CA GLY A 257 33.34 -60.00 36.55
C GLY A 257 32.30 -60.25 37.66
N GLY A 258 31.02 -60.46 37.36
CA GLY A 258 29.99 -60.71 38.40
C GLY A 258 29.50 -59.47 39.15
N GLU A 259 29.77 -58.27 38.64
CA GLU A 259 29.21 -57.01 39.14
C GLU A 259 27.85 -56.70 38.47
N VAL A 260 26.91 -56.16 39.25
CA VAL A 260 25.60 -55.69 38.75
C VAL A 260 25.79 -54.28 38.18
N ALA A 261 25.67 -54.13 36.85
CA ALA A 261 25.72 -52.83 36.17
C ALA A 261 24.30 -52.29 35.93
N ILE A 262 24.08 -50.99 36.19
CA ILE A 262 22.80 -50.32 35.93
C ILE A 262 22.75 -49.95 34.45
N TYR A 263 21.67 -50.30 33.75
CA TYR A 263 21.42 -49.78 32.40
C TYR A 263 21.09 -48.29 32.50
N ILE A 264 22.06 -47.47 32.13
CA ILE A 264 22.02 -46.01 32.28
C ILE A 264 21.29 -45.29 31.13
N GLY A 265 20.73 -46.06 30.19
CA GLY A 265 19.92 -45.57 29.07
C GLY A 265 20.72 -44.87 27.98
N ASP A 266 20.04 -44.56 26.88
CA ASP A 266 20.61 -43.77 25.79
C ASP A 266 20.80 -42.31 26.22
N GLY A 267 21.99 -41.76 25.97
CA GLY A 267 22.33 -40.36 26.26
C GLY A 267 23.14 -40.14 27.55
N ILE A 268 23.42 -41.18 28.33
CA ILE A 268 24.26 -41.10 29.54
C ILE A 268 25.39 -42.13 29.44
N ARG A 269 26.58 -41.80 29.97
CA ARG A 269 27.78 -42.65 29.99
C ARG A 269 28.57 -42.43 31.27
N TYR A 270 29.50 -43.34 31.58
CA TYR A 270 30.54 -43.05 32.57
C TYR A 270 31.68 -42.25 31.94
N ASP A 271 32.19 -41.24 32.64
CA ASP A 271 33.43 -40.54 32.29
C ASP A 271 34.67 -41.38 32.65
N ALA A 272 35.86 -40.89 32.29
CA ALA A 272 37.13 -41.59 32.55
C ALA A 272 37.45 -41.74 34.06
N GLN A 273 36.73 -41.05 34.93
CA GLN A 273 36.86 -41.07 36.38
C GLN A 273 35.73 -41.88 37.05
N GLY A 274 34.86 -42.54 36.27
CA GLY A 274 33.79 -43.39 36.75
C GLY A 274 32.53 -42.65 37.24
N ARG A 275 32.36 -41.38 36.89
CA ARG A 275 31.16 -40.60 37.21
C ARG A 275 30.16 -40.66 36.05
N LEU A 276 28.86 -40.64 36.34
CA LEU A 276 27.85 -40.49 35.30
C LEU A 276 27.95 -39.10 34.65
N THR A 277 27.94 -39.07 33.33
CA THR A 277 27.93 -37.85 32.50
C THR A 277 27.06 -38.07 31.26
N VAL A 278 26.66 -36.99 30.60
CA VAL A 278 25.89 -37.08 29.35
C VAL A 278 26.81 -37.58 28.22
N LYS A 279 26.25 -38.35 27.28
CA LYS A 279 26.92 -38.74 26.03
C LYS A 279 26.65 -37.63 25.00
N PRO A 280 27.58 -36.68 24.77
CA PRO A 280 27.35 -35.61 23.82
C PRO A 280 27.17 -36.16 22.40
N GLY A 281 26.11 -35.71 21.72
CA GLY A 281 25.89 -35.92 20.29
C GLY A 281 26.47 -34.76 19.46
N LEU A 282 26.25 -34.81 18.14
CA LEU A 282 26.56 -33.68 17.27
C LEU A 282 25.82 -32.43 17.74
N GLY A 283 26.55 -31.33 17.93
CA GLY A 283 25.99 -30.05 18.38
C GLY A 283 25.82 -29.90 19.89
N ILE A 284 26.25 -30.87 20.70
CA ILE A 284 26.20 -30.80 22.17
C ILE A 284 27.61 -30.98 22.72
N GLN A 285 28.02 -30.13 23.65
CA GLN A 285 29.23 -30.29 24.45
C GLN A 285 28.90 -30.41 25.94
N VAL A 286 29.82 -31.01 26.69
CA VAL A 286 29.68 -31.19 28.14
C VAL A 286 30.96 -30.67 28.78
N ASP A 287 30.81 -29.63 29.59
CA ASP A 287 31.90 -28.88 30.20
C ASP A 287 31.78 -28.94 31.74
N ALA A 288 32.70 -28.30 32.46
CA ALA A 288 32.68 -28.25 33.92
C ALA A 288 31.40 -27.61 34.50
N ASP A 289 30.76 -26.73 33.71
CA ASP A 289 29.56 -25.99 34.10
C ASP A 289 28.25 -26.67 33.67
N GLY A 290 28.32 -27.82 32.97
CA GLY A 290 27.15 -28.61 32.55
C GLY A 290 27.11 -28.93 31.05
N VAL A 291 25.90 -29.14 30.53
CA VAL A 291 25.66 -29.48 29.12
C VAL A 291 25.29 -28.22 28.34
N SER A 292 25.97 -27.95 27.23
CA SER A 292 25.73 -26.78 26.39
C SER A 292 25.66 -27.16 24.90
N VAL A 293 25.08 -26.26 24.10
CA VAL A 293 24.93 -26.45 22.64
C VAL A 293 26.11 -25.80 21.93
N ILE A 294 26.69 -26.49 20.96
CA ILE A 294 27.73 -25.94 20.10
C ILE A 294 27.07 -24.98 19.11
N LEU A 295 27.41 -23.70 19.20
CA LEU A 295 26.86 -22.65 18.35
C LEU A 295 27.75 -22.47 17.11
N GLY A 296 27.17 -22.69 15.93
CA GLY A 296 27.82 -22.43 14.65
C GLY A 296 27.76 -20.95 14.24
N GLU A 297 28.36 -20.62 13.10
CA GLU A 297 28.28 -19.26 12.55
C GLU A 297 26.83 -18.82 12.36
N GLY A 298 26.54 -17.58 12.78
CA GLY A 298 25.20 -17.00 12.70
C GLY A 298 24.28 -17.31 13.89
N LEU A 299 24.74 -18.08 14.89
CA LEU A 299 24.01 -18.35 16.13
C LEU A 299 24.78 -17.84 17.35
N GLU A 300 24.06 -17.37 18.37
CA GLU A 300 24.61 -16.93 19.65
C GLU A 300 23.68 -17.33 20.82
N ALA A 301 24.22 -17.34 22.04
CA ALA A 301 23.40 -17.49 23.24
C ALA A 301 22.81 -16.13 23.64
N GLY A 302 21.50 -16.09 23.88
CA GLY A 302 20.83 -14.92 24.43
C GLY A 302 20.99 -14.81 25.95
N ASP A 303 20.55 -13.68 26.51
CA ASP A 303 20.74 -13.32 27.93
C ASP A 303 20.11 -14.31 28.94
N GLN A 304 19.17 -15.15 28.49
CA GLN A 304 18.52 -16.19 29.30
C GLN A 304 18.95 -17.61 28.88
N GLY A 305 20.02 -17.76 28.10
CA GLY A 305 20.57 -19.04 27.66
C GLY A 305 19.88 -19.67 26.45
N GLN A 306 18.95 -18.97 25.79
CA GLN A 306 18.31 -19.43 24.55
C GLN A 306 19.25 -19.31 23.34
N VAL A 307 19.20 -20.25 22.42
CA VAL A 307 19.89 -20.13 21.12
C VAL A 307 19.13 -19.14 20.25
N GLN A 308 19.83 -18.11 19.75
CA GLN A 308 19.26 -17.09 18.88
C GLN A 308 20.16 -16.82 17.68
N VAL A 309 19.61 -16.15 16.67
CA VAL A 309 20.38 -15.63 15.54
C VAL A 309 21.32 -14.54 16.03
N SER A 310 22.57 -14.53 15.54
CA SER A 310 23.59 -13.61 15.98
C SER A 310 23.17 -12.14 15.81
N GLN A 311 23.59 -11.30 16.75
CA GLN A 311 23.33 -9.86 16.69
C GLN A 311 23.80 -9.25 15.36
N ALA A 312 24.99 -9.62 14.90
CA ALA A 312 25.54 -9.15 13.63
C ALA A 312 24.64 -9.51 12.42
N LEU A 313 24.05 -10.71 12.40
CA LEU A 313 23.15 -11.10 11.32
C LEU A 313 21.81 -10.37 11.42
N ARG A 314 21.29 -10.17 12.64
CA ARG A 314 20.06 -9.39 12.87
C ARG A 314 20.23 -7.93 12.43
N GLU A 315 21.36 -7.31 12.72
CA GLU A 315 21.70 -5.95 12.31
C GLU A 315 21.82 -5.85 10.78
N SER A 316 22.50 -6.81 10.15
CA SER A 316 22.64 -6.87 8.68
C SER A 316 21.29 -6.99 7.97
N VAL A 317 20.41 -7.88 8.45
CA VAL A 317 19.05 -8.06 7.92
C VAL A 317 18.20 -6.80 8.14
N SER A 318 18.35 -6.15 9.30
CA SER A 318 17.68 -4.88 9.60
C SER A 318 18.11 -3.77 8.65
N GLN A 319 19.41 -3.64 8.39
CA GLN A 319 19.96 -2.66 7.45
C GLN A 319 19.46 -2.88 6.03
N LEU A 320 19.48 -4.13 5.54
CA LEU A 320 18.96 -4.51 4.23
C LEU A 320 17.45 -4.24 4.12
N SER A 321 16.67 -4.57 5.16
CA SER A 321 15.24 -4.27 5.22
C SER A 321 14.96 -2.77 5.17
N GLY A 322 15.76 -1.97 5.90
CA GLY A 322 15.70 -0.51 5.85
C GLY A 322 15.98 0.06 4.46
N GLN A 323 17.00 -0.46 3.78
CA GLN A 323 17.32 -0.09 2.40
C GLN A 323 16.17 -0.44 1.43
N MET A 324 15.60 -1.65 1.54
CA MET A 324 14.49 -2.09 0.70
C MET A 324 13.21 -1.25 0.92
N THR A 325 12.96 -0.84 2.17
CA THR A 325 11.85 0.03 2.52
C THR A 325 12.01 1.42 1.89
N GLN A 326 13.22 1.97 1.89
CA GLN A 326 13.52 3.26 1.24
C GLN A 326 13.38 3.19 -0.29
N VAL A 327 13.80 2.10 -0.93
CA VAL A 327 13.56 1.85 -2.37
C VAL A 327 12.05 1.84 -2.67
N THR A 328 11.27 1.15 -1.84
CA THR A 328 9.80 1.02 -2.03
C THR A 328 9.07 2.34 -1.79
N ALA A 329 9.63 3.22 -0.95
CA ALA A 329 9.13 4.58 -0.71
C ALA A 329 9.51 5.58 -1.83
N GLY A 330 10.23 5.15 -2.86
CA GLY A 330 10.63 6.00 -4.00
C GLY A 330 11.88 6.86 -3.77
N THR A 331 12.64 6.59 -2.71
CA THR A 331 13.86 7.33 -2.40
C THR A 331 15.03 6.80 -3.25
N THR A 332 15.74 7.70 -3.94
CA THR A 332 17.01 7.40 -4.64
C THR A 332 18.19 7.57 -3.69
N PHE A 333 19.23 6.74 -3.82
CA PHE A 333 20.39 6.76 -2.93
C PHE A 333 21.54 7.60 -3.49
N PRO A 334 22.38 8.19 -2.62
CA PRO A 334 23.62 8.79 -3.07
C PRO A 334 24.60 7.74 -3.59
N PHE A 335 25.58 8.21 -4.37
CA PHE A 335 26.65 7.35 -4.84
C PHE A 335 27.37 6.69 -3.66
N ASN A 336 27.49 5.37 -3.71
CA ASN A 336 28.24 4.58 -2.75
C ASN A 336 29.33 3.78 -3.49
N GLN A 337 30.59 4.00 -3.10
CA GLN A 337 31.76 3.42 -3.73
C GLN A 337 31.83 1.88 -3.58
N ASP A 338 31.45 1.37 -2.41
CA ASP A 338 31.49 -0.07 -2.12
C ASP A 338 30.43 -0.81 -2.92
N VAL A 339 29.20 -0.29 -2.93
CA VAL A 339 28.09 -0.81 -3.76
C VAL A 339 28.45 -0.74 -5.24
N CYS A 340 29.03 0.38 -5.68
CA CYS A 340 29.46 0.56 -7.07
C CYS A 340 30.49 -0.50 -7.49
N ALA A 341 31.43 -0.84 -6.62
CA ALA A 341 32.43 -1.88 -6.87
C ALA A 341 31.79 -3.28 -6.91
N GLU A 342 30.85 -3.55 -6.00
CA GLU A 342 30.16 -4.85 -5.89
C GLU A 342 29.27 -5.15 -7.10
N ILE A 343 28.49 -4.16 -7.57
CA ILE A 343 27.57 -4.34 -8.70
C ILE A 343 28.26 -4.21 -10.07
N GLY A 344 29.57 -3.92 -10.10
CA GLY A 344 30.32 -3.69 -11.34
C GLY A 344 29.98 -2.37 -12.03
N GLY A 345 29.55 -1.35 -11.28
CA GLY A 345 29.17 -0.03 -11.76
C GLY A 345 27.66 0.16 -12.01
N TYR A 346 27.18 1.39 -11.89
CA TYR A 346 25.76 1.70 -12.08
C TYR A 346 25.37 1.59 -13.56
N ALA A 347 24.25 0.92 -13.85
CA ALA A 347 23.77 0.71 -15.21
C ALA A 347 23.31 2.00 -15.90
N LYS A 348 23.24 1.99 -17.24
CA LYS A 348 22.67 3.09 -18.00
C LYS A 348 21.22 3.33 -17.59
N GLY A 349 20.88 4.58 -17.32
CA GLY A 349 19.56 4.99 -16.85
C GLY A 349 19.36 4.94 -15.34
N ALA A 350 20.31 4.39 -14.57
CA ALA A 350 20.27 4.44 -13.10
C ALA A 350 20.24 5.89 -12.60
N VAL A 351 19.42 6.15 -11.58
CA VAL A 351 19.23 7.48 -10.99
C VAL A 351 19.74 7.49 -9.56
N LEU A 352 20.65 8.42 -9.26
CA LEU A 352 21.25 8.62 -7.94
C LEU A 352 20.92 10.03 -7.41
N LEU A 353 20.88 10.16 -6.09
CA LEU A 353 20.82 11.46 -5.42
C LEU A 353 22.23 12.05 -5.32
N GLY A 354 22.38 13.34 -5.56
CA GLY A 354 23.64 14.04 -5.33
C GLY A 354 23.92 14.18 -3.84
N ALA A 355 25.19 14.38 -3.49
CA ALA A 355 25.64 14.65 -2.12
C ALA A 355 24.99 15.90 -1.49
N ASP A 356 24.44 16.79 -2.31
CA ASP A 356 23.65 17.96 -1.88
C ASP A 356 22.23 17.61 -1.40
N GLY A 357 21.80 16.35 -1.56
CA GLY A 357 20.48 15.86 -1.17
C GLY A 357 19.34 16.34 -2.07
N VAL A 358 19.64 17.02 -3.19
CA VAL A 358 18.62 17.64 -4.07
C VAL A 358 18.87 17.34 -5.54
N THR A 359 20.12 17.27 -5.99
CA THR A 359 20.45 16.94 -7.38
C THR A 359 20.09 15.50 -7.68
N LEU A 360 19.45 15.23 -8.80
CA LEU A 360 19.28 13.87 -9.32
C LEU A 360 20.20 13.66 -10.50
N TRP A 361 21.06 12.65 -10.42
CA TRP A 361 22.01 12.24 -11.45
C TRP A 361 21.50 11.00 -12.17
N GLN A 362 21.53 10.99 -13.49
CA GLN A 362 21.22 9.81 -14.30
C GLN A 362 22.45 9.36 -15.08
N SER A 363 22.77 8.06 -15.00
CA SER A 363 23.87 7.47 -15.74
C SER A 363 23.52 7.35 -17.23
N MET A 364 24.46 7.70 -18.10
CA MET A 364 24.34 7.61 -19.56
C MET A 364 25.11 6.44 -20.16
N VAL A 365 25.90 5.74 -19.35
CA VAL A 365 26.74 4.61 -19.74
C VAL A 365 26.45 3.41 -18.84
N ASP A 366 26.66 2.20 -19.35
CA ASP A 366 26.62 0.99 -18.53
C ASP A 366 27.89 0.85 -17.71
N ALA A 367 27.80 0.14 -16.58
CA ALA A 367 28.92 -0.07 -15.66
C ALA A 367 29.62 1.24 -15.25
N ASN A 368 28.84 2.30 -14.99
CA ASN A 368 29.39 3.60 -14.61
C ASN A 368 30.00 3.54 -13.21
N MET A 369 31.33 3.55 -13.15
CA MET A 369 32.12 3.49 -11.92
C MET A 369 32.50 4.87 -11.36
N THR A 370 32.08 5.94 -12.02
CA THR A 370 32.47 7.29 -11.62
C THR A 370 31.47 7.87 -10.63
N ASP A 371 31.97 8.58 -9.62
CA ASP A 371 31.12 9.35 -8.71
C ASP A 371 30.52 10.55 -9.48
N PRO A 372 29.18 10.67 -9.57
CA PRO A 372 28.53 11.80 -10.23
C PRO A 372 28.85 13.16 -9.60
N ASP A 373 29.19 13.20 -8.31
CA ASP A 373 29.56 14.43 -7.60
C ASP A 373 31.07 14.72 -7.67
N SER A 374 31.85 13.84 -8.31
CA SER A 374 33.23 14.14 -8.67
C SER A 374 33.29 15.29 -9.69
N GLY A 375 34.34 16.11 -9.63
CA GLY A 375 34.46 17.33 -10.45
C GLY A 375 34.45 17.14 -11.98
N SER A 376 34.34 15.92 -12.50
CA SER A 376 34.19 15.63 -13.94
C SER A 376 32.86 14.95 -14.30
N ALA A 377 32.12 14.35 -13.35
CA ALA A 377 30.81 13.70 -13.54
C ALA A 377 30.69 12.87 -14.85
N ASN A 378 31.75 12.14 -15.21
CA ASN A 378 31.85 11.51 -16.52
C ASN A 378 30.75 10.47 -16.76
N GLY A 379 29.97 10.63 -17.82
CA GLY A 379 28.87 9.72 -18.13
C GLY A 379 27.62 9.91 -17.26
N TRP A 380 27.53 11.00 -16.49
CA TRP A 380 26.33 11.38 -15.74
C TRP A 380 25.66 12.63 -16.31
N ILE A 381 24.34 12.72 -16.20
CA ILE A 381 23.56 13.93 -16.51
C ILE A 381 22.67 14.30 -15.32
N LYS A 382 22.38 15.59 -15.12
CA LYS A 382 21.41 16.05 -14.12
C LYS A 382 19.98 15.93 -14.66
N VAL A 383 19.11 15.23 -13.94
CA VAL A 383 17.70 14.96 -14.30
C VAL A 383 16.82 16.20 -14.13
N VAL A 384 17.02 16.94 -13.03
CA VAL A 384 16.42 18.26 -12.84
C VAL A 384 17.46 19.30 -13.22
N ASN A 385 17.39 19.76 -14.46
CA ASN A 385 18.22 20.85 -14.92
C ASN A 385 17.32 22.09 -14.97
N GLU A 386 17.50 23.04 -14.04
CA GLU A 386 16.91 24.38 -14.16
C GLU A 386 17.18 24.97 -15.56
N GLY A 387 18.30 24.56 -16.19
CA GLY A 387 18.66 24.87 -17.56
C GLY A 387 17.71 24.35 -18.64
N ARG A 388 17.01 23.21 -18.50
CA ARG A 388 16.14 22.69 -19.58
C ARG A 388 14.82 23.45 -19.69
N LEU A 389 14.24 23.87 -18.57
CA LEU A 389 13.05 24.73 -18.57
C LEU A 389 13.41 26.16 -19.01
N ALA A 390 14.53 26.70 -18.54
CA ALA A 390 15.03 27.99 -18.98
C ALA A 390 15.36 28.02 -20.47
N GLN A 391 16.00 26.97 -21.01
CA GLN A 391 16.31 26.82 -22.42
C GLN A 391 15.04 26.64 -23.27
N TYR A 392 14.10 25.83 -22.80
CA TYR A 392 12.80 25.68 -23.45
C TYR A 392 12.03 27.00 -23.56
N LEU A 393 12.10 27.84 -22.53
CA LEU A 393 11.49 29.18 -22.55
C LEU A 393 12.27 30.14 -23.43
N SER A 394 13.61 30.15 -23.39
CA SER A 394 14.43 31.03 -24.25
C SER A 394 14.30 30.69 -25.73
N ASP A 395 14.05 29.42 -26.06
CA ASP A 395 13.86 28.94 -27.44
C ASP A 395 12.45 29.23 -27.99
N ARG A 396 11.52 29.73 -27.16
CA ARG A 396 10.13 29.98 -27.57
C ARG A 396 9.58 31.36 -27.21
N PHE A 397 10.27 32.13 -26.39
CA PHE A 397 9.81 33.45 -25.98
C PHE A 397 10.96 34.45 -25.86
N ALA A 398 10.77 35.63 -26.46
CA ALA A 398 11.72 36.74 -26.36
C ALA A 398 10.99 38.07 -26.18
N ILE A 399 11.63 39.02 -25.52
CA ILE A 399 11.19 40.42 -25.46
C ILE A 399 12.24 41.29 -26.16
N ILE A 400 11.81 42.00 -27.20
CA ILE A 400 12.65 42.90 -27.97
C ILE A 400 12.32 44.35 -27.63
N TYR A 401 13.34 45.18 -27.51
CA TYR A 401 13.22 46.61 -27.22
C TYR A 401 13.68 47.42 -28.44
N PRO A 402 12.78 48.09 -29.16
CA PRO A 402 13.13 48.91 -30.31
C PRO A 402 14.03 50.10 -29.95
N ASN A 403 14.59 50.75 -30.98
CA ASN A 403 15.42 51.96 -30.87
C ASN A 403 16.64 51.81 -29.91
N GLY A 404 17.23 50.62 -29.85
CA GLY A 404 18.40 50.33 -29.01
C GLY A 404 18.09 50.25 -27.51
N GLY A 405 16.81 50.15 -27.13
CA GLY A 405 16.40 49.99 -25.73
C GLY A 405 16.79 48.64 -25.13
N SER A 406 16.62 48.53 -23.82
CA SER A 406 16.80 47.29 -23.06
C SER A 406 15.74 47.14 -21.98
N ALA A 407 15.68 45.98 -21.32
CA ALA A 407 14.76 45.77 -20.20
C ALA A 407 14.98 46.73 -19.04
N ALA A 408 16.25 47.07 -18.75
CA ALA A 408 16.61 48.03 -17.71
C ALA A 408 16.34 49.47 -18.13
N ASN A 409 16.56 49.79 -19.41
CA ASN A 409 16.39 51.14 -19.98
C ASN A 409 15.63 51.06 -21.31
N PRO A 410 14.29 50.98 -21.30
CA PRO A 410 13.49 50.92 -22.51
C PRO A 410 13.57 52.24 -23.28
N ALA A 411 13.90 52.20 -24.57
CA ALA A 411 14.00 53.38 -25.40
C ALA A 411 12.65 53.77 -26.01
N ASN A 412 12.47 55.08 -26.25
CA ASN A 412 11.26 55.59 -26.87
C ASN A 412 11.24 55.30 -28.37
N VAL A 413 10.05 54.98 -28.88
CA VAL A 413 9.73 55.09 -30.31
C VAL A 413 8.97 56.40 -30.54
N THR A 414 9.14 57.01 -31.70
CA THR A 414 8.44 58.24 -32.10
C THR A 414 7.56 57.99 -33.32
N ILE A 415 6.55 58.85 -33.52
CA ILE A 415 5.64 58.79 -34.68
C ILE A 415 6.37 58.94 -36.02
N ASN A 416 5.78 58.37 -37.08
CA ASN A 416 6.30 58.40 -38.45
C ASN A 416 7.74 57.86 -38.60
N GLN A 417 8.08 56.79 -37.90
CA GLN A 417 9.40 56.15 -37.94
C GLN A 417 9.27 54.66 -38.27
N SER A 418 10.35 54.13 -38.83
CA SER A 418 10.56 52.70 -39.03
C SER A 418 11.76 52.25 -38.21
N TYR A 419 11.61 51.16 -37.47
CA TYR A 419 12.71 50.55 -36.72
C TYR A 419 12.88 49.09 -37.14
N THR A 420 14.12 48.62 -37.19
CA THR A 420 14.47 47.25 -37.56
C THR A 420 15.25 46.58 -36.44
N MET A 421 14.95 45.31 -36.17
CA MET A 421 15.60 44.52 -35.14
C MET A 421 15.89 43.10 -35.66
N PRO A 422 16.87 42.40 -35.07
CA PRO A 422 17.04 40.97 -35.33
C PRO A 422 15.78 40.19 -34.99
N ASN A 423 15.40 39.23 -35.84
CA ASN A 423 14.38 38.25 -35.48
C ASN A 423 14.98 37.32 -34.39
N PRO A 424 14.38 37.24 -33.18
CA PRO A 424 14.89 36.34 -32.13
C PRO A 424 14.73 34.85 -32.49
N PHE A 425 13.85 34.52 -33.44
CA PHE A 425 13.59 33.14 -33.86
C PHE A 425 13.63 33.00 -35.39
N PRO A 426 14.83 33.05 -36.01
CA PRO A 426 15.00 32.92 -37.46
C PRO A 426 14.31 31.68 -38.03
N GLY A 427 13.52 31.86 -39.09
CA GLY A 427 12.87 30.76 -39.82
C GLY A 427 11.71 30.04 -39.10
N ARG A 428 11.22 30.55 -37.97
CA ARG A 428 10.09 29.95 -37.23
C ARG A 428 8.82 30.80 -37.32
N ASN A 429 7.66 30.17 -37.10
CA ASN A 429 6.37 30.87 -37.07
C ASN A 429 6.22 31.59 -35.73
N ILE A 430 6.08 32.91 -35.74
CA ILE A 430 6.01 33.71 -34.51
C ILE A 430 4.72 34.53 -34.41
N ASP A 431 4.27 34.77 -33.18
CA ASP A 431 3.24 35.76 -32.84
C ASP A 431 3.88 36.96 -32.13
N LEU A 432 3.39 38.16 -32.43
CA LEU A 432 3.97 39.43 -31.98
C LEU A 432 2.95 40.25 -31.19
N ARG A 433 3.34 40.73 -30.01
CA ARG A 433 2.54 41.68 -29.23
C ARG A 433 3.35 42.92 -28.87
N ILE A 434 2.88 44.05 -29.37
CA ILE A 434 3.50 45.36 -29.14
C ILE A 434 2.92 45.97 -27.87
N GLN A 435 3.78 46.47 -26.99
CA GLN A 435 3.37 47.18 -25.79
C GLN A 435 4.13 48.50 -25.65
N LEU A 436 3.42 49.52 -25.21
CA LEU A 436 3.99 50.81 -24.82
C LEU A 436 3.95 50.96 -23.31
N LEU A 437 4.90 51.69 -22.75
CA LEU A 437 4.91 52.05 -21.33
C LEU A 437 4.23 53.41 -21.15
N PHE A 438 3.15 53.45 -20.38
CA PHE A 438 2.44 54.69 -20.05
C PHE A 438 1.92 54.66 -18.62
N GLY A 439 2.14 55.74 -17.86
CA GLY A 439 1.69 55.82 -16.47
C GLY A 439 2.34 54.80 -15.51
N GLY A 440 3.46 54.16 -15.93
CA GLY A 440 4.11 53.07 -15.20
C GLY A 440 3.72 51.67 -15.66
N ASP A 441 2.67 51.55 -16.49
CA ASP A 441 2.13 50.27 -16.93
C ASP A 441 2.45 49.97 -18.39
N TRP A 442 2.76 48.71 -18.68
CA TRP A 442 2.90 48.21 -20.05
C TRP A 442 1.53 47.80 -20.59
N GLY A 443 1.12 48.40 -21.70
CA GLY A 443 -0.19 48.14 -22.31
C GLY A 443 -0.10 47.91 -23.81
N THR A 444 -0.94 47.02 -24.32
CA THR A 444 -1.06 46.75 -25.76
C THR A 444 -1.75 47.91 -26.45
N VAL A 445 -1.25 48.27 -27.62
CA VAL A 445 -1.85 49.29 -28.49
C VAL A 445 -2.23 48.68 -29.83
N SER A 446 -3.35 49.13 -30.37
CA SER A 446 -3.84 48.73 -31.69
C SER A 446 -3.33 49.71 -32.76
N ALA A 447 -3.25 49.26 -34.01
CA ALA A 447 -3.03 50.13 -35.15
C ALA A 447 -4.34 50.37 -35.89
N TYR A 448 -4.64 51.63 -36.19
CA TYR A 448 -5.84 52.03 -36.92
C TYR A 448 -5.56 53.28 -37.77
N TYR A 449 -6.24 53.38 -38.91
CA TYR A 449 -6.11 54.52 -39.82
C TYR A 449 -7.19 55.56 -39.54
N LEU A 450 -6.79 56.77 -39.13
CA LEU A 450 -7.70 57.87 -38.87
C LEU A 450 -7.74 58.79 -40.10
N TYR A 451 -8.77 58.67 -40.94
CA TYR A 451 -8.96 59.59 -42.07
C TYR A 451 -9.48 60.96 -41.58
N PRO A 452 -8.95 62.11 -42.07
CA PRO A 452 -7.84 62.29 -43.01
C PRO A 452 -6.46 62.46 -42.34
N SER A 453 -6.37 62.30 -41.02
CA SER A 453 -5.23 62.67 -40.17
C SER A 453 -4.02 61.73 -40.21
N GLY A 454 -4.15 60.54 -40.80
CA GLY A 454 -3.06 59.56 -40.93
C GLY A 454 -3.14 58.41 -39.91
N GLY A 455 -2.08 57.60 -39.84
CA GLY A 455 -2.07 56.39 -39.00
C GLY A 455 -1.86 56.68 -37.51
N VAL A 456 -2.56 55.95 -36.64
CA VAL A 456 -2.33 55.92 -35.20
C VAL A 456 -2.01 54.49 -34.77
N GLY A 457 -1.04 54.31 -33.90
CA GLY A 457 -0.61 52.98 -33.43
C GLY A 457 0.73 52.55 -34.01
N ILE A 458 1.03 51.27 -33.81
CA ILE A 458 2.28 50.64 -34.26
C ILE A 458 1.91 49.29 -34.85
N VAL A 459 2.49 48.97 -36.01
CA VAL A 459 2.44 47.63 -36.59
C VAL A 459 3.83 47.01 -36.57
N ALA A 460 3.89 45.69 -36.41
CA ALA A 460 5.10 44.91 -36.43
C ALA A 460 4.91 43.71 -37.35
N ASP A 461 5.94 43.39 -38.14
CA ASP A 461 5.97 42.19 -38.97
C ASP A 461 7.42 41.76 -39.24
N VAL A 462 7.61 40.51 -39.62
CA VAL A 462 8.90 39.98 -40.07
C VAL A 462 8.96 39.98 -41.58
N VAL A 463 9.88 40.76 -42.14
CA VAL A 463 10.09 40.86 -43.59
C VAL A 463 11.53 40.51 -43.91
N ASN A 464 11.72 39.43 -44.68
CA ASN A 464 13.04 38.85 -44.99
C ASN A 464 13.85 38.51 -43.73
N ASP A 465 13.19 37.86 -42.76
CA ASP A 465 13.78 37.41 -41.49
C ASP A 465 14.32 38.54 -40.59
N VAL A 466 13.88 39.78 -40.84
CA VAL A 466 14.16 40.95 -40.02
C VAL A 466 12.85 41.45 -39.44
N LEU A 467 12.80 41.60 -38.12
CA LEU A 467 11.65 42.18 -37.43
C LEU A 467 11.62 43.69 -37.69
N ARG A 468 10.51 44.19 -38.21
CA ARG A 468 10.32 45.60 -38.54
C ARG A 468 9.09 46.13 -37.83
N ILE A 469 9.18 47.36 -37.33
CA ILE A 469 8.02 48.10 -36.86
C ILE A 469 7.86 49.42 -37.58
N GLN A 470 6.62 49.81 -37.81
CA GLN A 470 6.24 51.10 -38.39
C GLN A 470 5.28 51.80 -37.42
N THR A 471 5.62 53.03 -37.04
CA THR A 471 4.75 53.87 -36.21
C THR A 471 3.86 54.75 -37.07
N GLY A 472 2.64 54.99 -36.60
CA GLY A 472 1.68 55.89 -37.22
C GLY A 472 2.18 57.34 -37.27
N SER A 473 1.69 58.12 -38.24
CA SER A 473 2.11 59.51 -38.45
C SER A 473 1.42 60.52 -37.53
N ASN A 474 0.29 60.17 -36.93
CA ASN A 474 -0.55 61.08 -36.15
C ASN A 474 -0.44 60.86 -34.63
N GLY A 475 -0.06 59.65 -34.20
CA GLY A 475 0.06 59.30 -32.78
C GLY A 475 0.43 57.83 -32.58
N LEU A 476 0.95 57.51 -31.40
CA LEU A 476 1.15 56.11 -30.97
C LEU A 476 -0.12 55.55 -30.33
N PHE A 477 -0.86 56.36 -29.58
CA PHE A 477 -2.24 56.12 -29.16
C PHE A 477 -2.85 57.44 -28.67
N GLY A 478 -4.16 57.45 -28.41
CA GLY A 478 -4.93 58.57 -27.89
C GLY A 478 -5.91 58.12 -26.81
N SER A 479 -7.11 58.68 -26.79
CA SER A 479 -8.14 58.23 -25.84
C SER A 479 -8.40 56.72 -25.99
N ALA A 480 -8.63 56.03 -24.88
CA ALA A 480 -8.87 54.59 -24.85
C ALA A 480 -9.98 54.17 -25.84
N ALA A 481 -11.10 54.89 -25.83
CA ALA A 481 -12.23 54.65 -26.72
C ALA A 481 -11.92 54.96 -28.19
N GLY A 482 -11.11 56.00 -28.47
CA GLY A 482 -10.81 56.43 -29.83
C GLY A 482 -9.71 55.63 -30.52
N THR A 483 -8.85 54.94 -29.77
CA THR A 483 -7.65 54.26 -30.32
C THR A 483 -7.50 52.82 -29.85
N LEU A 484 -8.53 52.27 -29.20
CA LEU A 484 -8.61 50.85 -28.79
C LEU A 484 -7.35 50.42 -28.01
N ASN A 485 -6.97 51.23 -27.03
CA ASN A 485 -5.88 50.93 -26.11
C ASN A 485 -6.40 50.71 -24.68
N VAL A 486 -5.60 50.05 -23.85
CA VAL A 486 -5.97 49.65 -22.48
C VAL A 486 -5.75 50.73 -21.42
N PHE A 487 -5.16 51.88 -21.78
CA PHE A 487 -4.86 52.95 -20.83
C PHE A 487 -6.11 53.82 -20.59
N LYS A 488 -6.80 53.59 -19.47
CA LYS A 488 -8.06 54.25 -19.10
C LYS A 488 -8.01 55.80 -19.14
N ASN A 489 -6.84 56.38 -18.85
CA ASN A 489 -6.56 57.82 -18.90
C ASN A 489 -5.52 58.20 -19.97
N GLY A 490 -5.42 57.40 -21.05
CA GLY A 490 -4.45 57.63 -22.12
C GLY A 490 -4.68 58.96 -22.84
N SER A 491 -3.64 59.81 -22.84
CA SER A 491 -3.60 61.06 -23.62
C SER A 491 -2.86 60.84 -24.94
N ALA A 492 -3.14 61.70 -25.93
CA ALA A 492 -2.46 61.66 -27.22
C ALA A 492 -0.93 61.71 -27.04
N THR A 493 -0.25 60.63 -27.45
CA THR A 493 1.17 60.42 -27.19
C THR A 493 1.90 60.22 -28.52
N THR A 494 2.97 61.00 -28.74
CA THR A 494 3.78 60.94 -29.97
C THR A 494 5.14 60.26 -29.76
N THR A 495 5.49 59.96 -28.50
CA THR A 495 6.71 59.28 -28.09
C THR A 495 6.47 58.46 -26.82
N ALA A 496 6.90 57.20 -26.80
CA ALA A 496 6.75 56.34 -25.61
C ALA A 496 7.76 55.18 -25.63
N PRO A 497 8.19 54.67 -24.46
CA PRO A 497 9.00 53.46 -24.40
C PRO A 497 8.22 52.28 -24.96
N CYS A 498 8.89 51.44 -25.76
CA CYS A 498 8.27 50.32 -26.47
C CYS A 498 8.97 49.00 -26.15
N ARG A 499 8.18 47.92 -26.08
CA ARG A 499 8.68 46.55 -26.10
C ARG A 499 7.78 45.68 -26.96
N ILE A 500 8.34 44.59 -27.49
CA ILE A 500 7.63 43.63 -28.32
C ILE A 500 7.86 42.26 -27.74
N GLN A 501 6.78 41.60 -27.36
CA GLN A 501 6.80 40.22 -26.93
C GLN A 501 6.66 39.34 -28.17
N VAL A 502 7.53 38.34 -28.27
CA VAL A 502 7.62 37.43 -29.41
C VAL A 502 7.48 36.01 -28.89
N TRP A 503 6.45 35.29 -29.34
CA TRP A 503 6.28 33.87 -29.05
C TRP A 503 6.46 33.07 -30.31
N VAL A 504 7.03 31.88 -30.18
CA VAL A 504 7.01 30.92 -31.26
C VAL A 504 5.75 30.06 -31.18
N VAL A 505 5.07 29.87 -32.31
CA VAL A 505 3.72 29.27 -32.42
C VAL A 505 3.67 28.07 -33.38
N ASP A 506 4.83 27.51 -33.73
CA ASP A 506 4.94 26.30 -34.55
C ASP A 506 4.83 24.98 -33.75
#